data_AF-A0A2N9YG76-F1
#
_entry.id   AF-A0A2N9YG76-F1
#
_cell.length_a   1.000
_cell.length_b   1.000
_cell.length_c   1.000
_cell.angle_alpha   90.00
_cell.angle_beta   90.00
_cell.angle_gamma   90.00
#
_symmetry.space_group_name_H-M   'P 1'
#
loop_
_entity.id
_entity.type
_entity.pdbx_description
1 polymer ?
#
loop_
_entity_poly.entity_id
_entity_poly.type
_entity_poly.pdbx_seq_one_letter_code
_entity_poly.pdbx_strand_id
1 'polypeptide(L)'
;MQPKFDKAYFVKMMRFPNEWVTWGMYPNELFKIQLIDYEPGSESASEHYRYGAFQWWLHQKLTLDTIRKYVDLTHLDPDPLMGESARRDLEKR
;
A
#
# COMPACT_ATOMS: atom_id res chain seq x y z
N MET A 1 16.13 -6.56 22.07
CA MET A 1 15.27 -7.36 21.17
C MET A 1 15.35 -6.72 19.81
N GLN A 2 15.74 -7.47 18.76
CA GLN A 2 15.52 -7.01 17.39
C GLN A 2 14.00 -6.91 17.18
N PRO A 3 13.47 -5.86 16.55
CA PRO A 3 12.05 -5.82 16.20
C PRO A 3 11.72 -7.07 15.40
N LYS A 4 10.69 -7.80 15.83
CA LYS A 4 10.15 -8.90 15.03
C LYS A 4 9.71 -8.26 13.71
N PHE A 5 10.24 -8.75 12.58
CA PHE A 5 9.88 -8.24 11.27
C PHE A 5 8.41 -8.61 11.01
N ASP A 6 7.53 -7.71 11.42
CA ASP A 6 6.08 -7.89 11.38
C ASP A 6 5.43 -6.80 10.53
N LYS A 7 4.12 -6.93 10.30
CA LYS A 7 3.38 -6.02 9.43
C LYS A 7 3.50 -4.56 9.86
N ALA A 8 3.48 -4.30 11.16
CA ALA A 8 3.55 -2.93 11.67
C ALA A 8 4.92 -2.32 11.40
N TYR A 9 5.98 -3.11 11.61
CA TYR A 9 7.34 -2.71 11.27
C TYR A 9 7.49 -2.46 9.76
N PHE A 10 6.99 -3.37 8.92
CA PHE A 10 7.07 -3.26 7.47
C PHE A 10 6.37 -2.01 6.91
N VAL A 11 5.12 -1.78 7.31
CA VAL A 11 4.33 -0.59 6.93
C VAL A 11 5.09 0.70 7.26
N LYS A 12 5.70 0.75 8.46
CA LYS A 12 6.48 1.91 8.89
C LYS A 12 7.74 2.10 8.04
N MET A 13 8.48 1.02 7.76
CA MET A 13 9.69 1.10 6.93
C MET A 13 9.38 1.52 5.48
N MET A 14 8.30 0.99 4.91
CA MET A 14 7.84 1.32 3.56
C MET A 14 7.04 2.64 3.49
N ARG A 15 7.01 3.38 4.60
CA ARG A 15 6.41 4.72 4.70
C ARG A 15 4.95 4.77 4.25
N PHE A 16 4.19 3.71 4.50
CA PHE A 16 2.76 3.72 4.26
C PHE A 16 2.09 4.74 5.21
N PRO A 17 1.17 5.58 4.71
CA PRO A 17 0.26 6.35 5.56
C PRO A 17 -0.45 5.46 6.57
N ASN A 18 -0.70 5.97 7.78
CA ASN A 18 -1.27 5.19 8.88
C ASN A 18 -2.68 4.65 8.55
N GLU A 19 -3.40 5.38 7.72
CA GLU A 19 -4.73 5.09 7.17
C GLU A 19 -4.79 3.74 6.47
N TRP A 20 -3.68 3.29 5.86
CA TRP A 20 -3.60 1.95 5.27
C TRP A 20 -3.91 0.85 6.29
N VAL A 21 -3.41 1.00 7.52
CA VAL A 21 -3.65 0.03 8.59
C VAL A 21 -4.99 0.30 9.27
N THR A 22 -5.27 1.54 9.65
CA THR A 22 -6.45 1.88 10.46
C THR A 22 -7.76 1.72 9.69
N TRP A 23 -7.77 1.90 8.37
CA TRP A 23 -8.96 1.69 7.53
C TRP A 23 -9.09 0.26 6.99
N GLY A 24 -8.17 -0.64 7.36
CA GLY A 24 -8.16 -2.03 6.92
C GLY A 24 -7.72 -2.22 5.46
N MET A 25 -7.06 -1.24 4.86
CA MET A 25 -6.63 -1.27 3.46
C MET A 25 -5.30 -2.02 3.26
N TYR A 26 -4.61 -2.42 4.34
CA TYR A 26 -3.39 -3.23 4.30
C TYR A 26 -3.58 -4.58 5.02
N PRO A 27 -4.31 -5.53 4.38
CA PRO A 27 -4.60 -6.83 4.96
C PRO A 27 -3.35 -7.70 5.09
N ASN A 28 -3.43 -8.74 5.92
CA ASN A 28 -2.30 -9.66 6.14
C ASN A 28 -1.88 -10.42 4.87
N GLU A 29 -2.82 -10.64 3.94
CA GLU A 29 -2.52 -11.27 2.65
C GLU A 29 -1.58 -10.42 1.81
N LEU A 30 -1.92 -9.13 1.62
CA LEU A 30 -1.06 -8.17 0.92
C LEU A 30 0.32 -8.06 1.57
N PHE A 31 0.37 -7.97 2.90
CA PHE A 31 1.64 -7.96 3.63
C PHE A 31 2.49 -9.20 3.33
N LYS A 32 1.90 -10.40 3.34
CA LYS A 32 2.63 -11.64 3.05
C LYS A 32 3.19 -11.66 1.63
N ILE A 33 2.42 -11.17 0.65
CA ILE A 33 2.87 -11.07 -0.74
C ILE A 33 4.08 -10.14 -0.82
N GLN A 34 3.97 -8.93 -0.29
CA GLN A 34 5.05 -7.95 -0.33
C GLN A 34 6.28 -8.35 0.49
N LEU A 35 6.09 -9.13 1.55
CA LEU A 35 7.17 -9.67 2.37
C LEU A 35 8.02 -10.70 1.61
N ILE A 36 7.40 -11.49 0.72
CA ILE A 36 8.12 -12.48 -0.10
C ILE A 36 9.08 -11.79 -1.07
N ASP A 37 8.66 -10.66 -1.62
CA ASP A 37 9.45 -9.87 -2.59
C ASP A 37 10.34 -8.81 -1.92
N TYR A 38 10.46 -8.84 -0.59
CA TYR A 38 11.28 -7.87 0.14
C TYR A 38 12.73 -8.33 0.26
N GLU A 39 13.64 -7.43 -0.10
CA GLU A 39 15.08 -7.56 0.11
C GLU A 39 15.61 -6.38 0.94
N PRO A 40 16.63 -6.58 1.79
CA PRO A 40 17.26 -5.47 2.52
C PRO A 40 17.76 -4.39 1.56
N GLY A 41 17.37 -3.13 1.79
CA GLY A 41 17.67 -2.00 0.90
C GLY A 41 16.47 -1.54 0.08
N SER A 42 15.42 -2.37 -0.05
CA SER A 42 14.18 -2.01 -0.73
C SER A 42 13.44 -0.81 -0.11
N GLU A 43 13.78 -0.39 1.11
CA GLU A 43 13.21 0.78 1.78
C GLU A 43 13.48 2.09 1.01
N SER A 44 14.60 2.17 0.28
CA SER A 44 14.89 3.35 -0.55
C SER A 44 13.93 3.49 -1.74
N ALA A 45 13.26 2.40 -2.10
CA ALA A 45 12.32 2.25 -3.21
C ALA A 45 10.89 1.94 -2.69
N SER A 46 10.58 2.45 -1.49
CA SER A 46 9.33 2.21 -0.76
C SER A 46 8.06 2.49 -1.56
N GLU A 47 8.13 3.40 -2.54
CA GLU A 47 7.05 3.74 -3.46
C GLU A 47 6.58 2.54 -4.29
N HIS A 48 7.46 1.60 -4.63
CA HIS A 48 7.07 0.38 -5.34
C HIS A 48 6.12 -0.49 -4.51
N TYR A 49 6.33 -0.55 -3.19
CA TYR A 49 5.44 -1.30 -2.29
C TYR A 49 4.11 -0.58 -2.10
N ARG A 50 4.12 0.74 -1.96
CA ARG A 50 2.85 1.51 -1.85
C ARG A 50 2.05 1.45 -3.14
N TYR A 51 2.70 1.62 -4.29
CA TYR A 51 2.06 1.49 -5.59
C TYR A 51 1.57 0.06 -5.84
N GLY A 52 2.38 -0.95 -5.50
CA GLY A 52 1.99 -2.36 -5.58
C GLY A 52 0.75 -2.68 -4.73
N ALA A 53 0.59 -2.02 -3.57
CA ALA A 53 -0.61 -2.15 -2.75
C ALA A 53 -1.87 -1.60 -3.45
N PHE A 54 -1.76 -0.46 -4.15
CA PHE A 54 -2.84 0.06 -4.98
C PHE A 54 -3.18 -0.91 -6.12
N GLN A 55 -2.18 -1.40 -6.86
CA GLN A 55 -2.38 -2.39 -7.92
C GLN A 55 -3.06 -3.66 -7.41
N TRP A 56 -2.64 -4.18 -6.25
CA TRP A 56 -3.27 -5.33 -5.62
C TRP A 56 -4.77 -5.13 -5.41
N TRP A 57 -5.20 -3.95 -4.95
CA TRP A 57 -6.61 -3.60 -4.77
C TRP A 57 -7.38 -3.54 -6.09
N LEU A 58 -6.77 -3.06 -7.18
CA LEU A 58 -7.42 -3.02 -8.49
C LEU A 58 -7.78 -4.43 -9.01
N HIS A 59 -7.04 -5.45 -8.60
CA HIS A 59 -7.36 -6.85 -8.91
C HIS A 59 -8.44 -7.47 -8.01
N GLN A 60 -8.90 -6.77 -6.96
CA GLN A 60 -9.96 -7.25 -6.06
C GLN A 60 -11.35 -6.83 -6.53
N LYS A 61 -12.39 -7.42 -5.94
CA LYS A 61 -13.76 -6.90 -6.06
C LYS A 61 -13.94 -5.72 -5.09
N LEU A 62 -13.97 -4.51 -5.63
CA LEU A 62 -14.09 -3.29 -4.84
C LEU A 62 -15.54 -2.96 -4.50
N THR A 63 -15.78 -2.57 -3.26
CA THR A 63 -17.04 -1.93 -2.83
C THR A 63 -16.92 -0.42 -2.93
N LEU A 64 -18.04 0.32 -2.88
CA LEU A 64 -18.02 1.79 -2.87
C LEU A 64 -17.19 2.35 -1.70
N ASP A 65 -17.26 1.75 -0.51
CA ASP A 65 -16.45 2.17 0.63
C ASP A 65 -14.95 1.94 0.38
N THR A 66 -14.59 0.80 -0.22
CA THR A 66 -13.21 0.50 -0.60
C THR A 66 -12.70 1.49 -1.65
N ILE A 67 -13.51 1.84 -2.65
CA ILE A 67 -13.15 2.82 -3.69
C ILE A 67 -12.89 4.20 -3.05
N ARG A 68 -13.78 4.65 -2.16
CA ARG A 68 -13.59 5.92 -1.44
C ARG A 68 -12.27 5.93 -0.67
N LYS A 69 -12.02 4.90 0.15
CA LYS A 69 -10.77 4.77 0.91
C LYS A 69 -9.54 4.69 0.00
N TYR A 70 -9.63 3.98 -1.11
CA TYR A 70 -8.57 3.92 -2.12
C TYR A 70 -8.24 5.33 -2.63
N VAL A 71 -9.25 6.09 -3.06
CA VAL A 71 -9.07 7.46 -3.54
C VAL A 71 -8.48 8.35 -2.46
N ASP A 72 -9.00 8.32 -1.24
CA ASP A 72 -8.45 9.09 -0.11
C ASP A 72 -6.97 8.75 0.13
N LEU A 73 -6.61 7.46 0.11
CA LEU A 73 -5.23 7.00 0.26
C LEU A 73 -4.33 7.49 -0.88
N THR A 74 -4.83 7.63 -2.11
CA THR A 74 -4.03 8.21 -3.21
C THR A 74 -3.68 9.68 -2.99
N HIS A 75 -4.46 10.42 -2.20
CA HIS A 75 -4.14 11.79 -1.82
C HIS A 75 -3.20 11.87 -0.61
N LEU A 76 -3.14 10.79 0.18
CA LEU A 76 -2.27 10.68 1.35
C LEU A 76 -0.91 10.05 1.02
N ASP A 77 -0.70 9.52 -0.19
CA ASP A 77 0.59 8.92 -0.54
C ASP A 77 1.73 9.94 -0.42
N PRO A 78 2.85 9.60 0.26
CA PRO A 78 4.02 10.47 0.35
C PRO A 78 4.63 10.85 -1.00
N ASP A 79 4.39 10.05 -2.05
CA ASP A 79 4.72 10.36 -3.43
C ASP A 79 3.44 10.71 -4.22
N PRO A 80 3.19 12.00 -4.50
CA PRO A 80 2.00 12.43 -5.24
C PRO A 80 1.87 11.82 -6.64
N LEU A 81 2.98 11.48 -7.30
CA LEU A 81 2.96 10.89 -8.64
C LEU A 81 2.46 9.45 -8.61
N MET A 82 2.78 8.70 -7.55
CA MET A 82 2.24 7.35 -7.34
C MET A 82 0.75 7.40 -7.05
N GLY A 83 0.32 8.33 -6.19
CA GLY A 83 -1.10 8.56 -5.93
C GLY A 83 -1.88 8.94 -7.19
N GLU A 84 -1.34 9.83 -8.01
CA GLU A 84 -1.95 10.20 -9.29
C GLU A 84 -2.05 9.02 -10.25
N SER A 85 -0.98 8.25 -10.39
CA SER A 85 -0.94 7.06 -11.24
C SER A 85 -1.99 6.03 -10.79
N ALA A 86 -2.12 5.81 -9.48
CA ALA A 86 -3.10 4.90 -8.91
C ALA A 86 -4.56 5.33 -9.18
N ARG A 87 -4.85 6.63 -9.18
CA ARG A 87 -6.17 7.15 -9.58
C ARG A 87 -6.45 6.93 -11.07
N ARG A 88 -5.48 7.21 -11.94
CA ARG A 88 -5.61 6.99 -13.38
C ARG A 88 -5.84 5.52 -13.73
N ASP A 89 -5.22 4.60 -12.99
CA ASP A 89 -5.44 3.16 -13.21
C ASP A 89 -6.81 2.71 -12.69
N LEU A 90 -7.30 3.29 -11.59
CA LEU A 90 -8.66 3.04 -11.10
C LEU A 90 -9.72 3.46 -12.13
N GLU A 91 -9.53 4.59 -12.82
CA GLU A 91 -10.45 5.06 -13.87
C GLU A 91 -10.54 4.13 -15.09
N LYS A 92 -9.53 3.29 -15.31
CA LYS A 92 -9.44 2.37 -16.46
C LYS A 92 -9.96 0.95 -16.17
N ARG A 93 -10.33 0.67 -14.92
CA ARG A 93 -10.75 -0.65 -14.44
C ARG A 93 -12.20 -0.97 -14.80
#